data_AF-A0A1V2Q5A7-F1
#
_entry.id   AF-A0A1V2Q5A7-F1
#
_cell.length_a   1.000
_cell.length_b   1.000
_cell.length_c   1.000
_cell.angle_alpha   90.00
_cell.angle_beta   90.00
_cell.angle_gamma   90.00
#
_symmetry.space_group_name_H-M   'P 1'
#
loop_
_entity.id
_entity.type
_entity.pdbx_description
1 polymer ?
#
loop_
_entity_poly.entity_id
_entity_poly.type
_entity_poly.pdbx_seq_one_letter_code
_entity_poly.pdbx_strand_id
1 'polypeptide(L)'
;MAEVYRRVGRHKIEKLIALHRTVQDDLDRIALDRAENAEARLAEHRHDGDAQISIDVGDIDRYVVLDDERGLMAALSIEFGRAPVPPTEDNPDGRAGMEGLGVLRDAMGMQRKPRRGRR
;
A
#
# COMPACT_ATOMS: atom_id res chain seq x y z
N MET A 1 22.12 -34.58 6.95
CA MET A 1 22.38 -33.15 7.24
C MET A 1 22.42 -32.46 5.89
N ALA A 2 21.54 -31.49 5.62
CA ALA A 2 21.47 -30.85 4.30
C ALA A 2 22.53 -29.75 4.17
N GLU A 3 23.37 -29.82 3.15
CA GLU A 3 24.29 -28.72 2.80
C GLU A 3 23.50 -27.61 2.10
N VAL A 4 23.38 -26.46 2.75
CA VAL A 4 22.78 -25.27 2.15
C VAL A 4 23.90 -24.42 1.55
N TYR A 5 24.00 -24.44 0.22
CA TYR A 5 24.94 -23.61 -0.52
C TYR A 5 24.50 -22.14 -0.43
N ARG A 6 25.28 -21.29 0.24
CA ARG A 6 24.94 -19.86 0.40
C ARG A 6 25.12 -19.03 -0.89
N ARG A 7 25.84 -19.57 -1.88
CA ARG A 7 26.17 -18.89 -3.13
C ARG A 7 26.29 -19.88 -4.29
N VAL A 8 25.92 -19.41 -5.48
CA VAL A 8 26.21 -20.08 -6.76
C VAL A 8 27.00 -19.10 -7.62
N GLY A 9 28.28 -19.40 -7.84
CA GLY A 9 29.22 -18.46 -8.46
C GLY A 9 29.36 -17.15 -7.66
N ARG A 10 29.11 -16.01 -8.31
CA ARG A 10 29.17 -14.67 -7.68
C ARG A 10 27.86 -14.24 -7.03
N HIS A 11 26.79 -15.00 -7.17
CA HIS A 11 25.45 -14.61 -6.72
C HIS A 11 25.06 -15.31 -5.43
N LYS A 12 24.39 -14.57 -4.56
CA LYS A 12 23.70 -15.11 -3.38
C LYS A 12 22.55 -16.01 -3.84
N ILE A 13 22.41 -17.19 -3.24
CA ILE A 13 21.39 -18.16 -3.65
C ILE A 13 19.97 -17.59 -3.49
N GLU A 14 19.76 -16.74 -2.48
CA GLU A 14 18.48 -16.08 -2.21
C GLU A 14 18.07 -15.17 -3.36
N LYS A 15 19.02 -14.44 -3.95
CA LYS A 15 18.75 -13.57 -5.11
C LYS A 15 18.40 -14.40 -6.36
N LEU A 16 19.05 -15.55 -6.54
CA LEU A 16 18.75 -16.44 -7.66
C LEU A 16 17.36 -17.07 -7.53
N ILE A 17 16.97 -17.46 -6.31
CA ILE A 17 15.62 -17.95 -6.03
C ILE A 17 14.60 -16.85 -6.27
N ALA A 18 14.85 -15.64 -5.77
CA ALA A 18 13.94 -14.51 -5.96
C ALA A 18 13.72 -14.16 -7.45
N LEU A 19 14.79 -14.22 -8.25
CA LEU A 19 14.72 -13.98 -9.70
C LEU A 19 14.20 -15.19 -10.51
N HIS A 20 13.95 -16.33 -9.87
CA HIS A 20 13.44 -17.49 -10.58
C HIS A 20 12.06 -17.19 -11.17
N ARG A 21 11.84 -17.58 -12.43
CA ARG A 21 10.61 -17.26 -13.18
C ARG A 21 9.34 -17.59 -12.40
N THR A 22 9.25 -18.78 -11.81
CA THR A 22 8.05 -19.18 -11.04
C THR A 22 7.81 -18.28 -9.83
N VAL A 23 8.86 -17.76 -9.19
CA VAL A 23 8.72 -16.81 -8.07
C VAL A 23 8.21 -15.47 -8.60
N GLN A 24 8.75 -14.99 -9.72
CA GLN A 24 8.29 -13.76 -10.36
C GLN A 24 6.83 -13.86 -10.83
N ASP A 25 6.45 -14.96 -11.48
CA ASP A 25 5.07 -15.22 -11.92
C ASP A 25 4.11 -15.27 -10.71
N ASP A 26 4.53 -15.86 -9.58
CA ASP A 26 3.73 -15.86 -8.35
C ASP A 26 3.61 -14.47 -7.72
N LEU A 27 4.68 -13.67 -7.74
CA LEU A 27 4.65 -12.28 -7.27
C LEU A 27 3.70 -11.44 -8.12
N ASP A 28 3.72 -11.60 -9.45
CA ASP A 28 2.79 -10.93 -10.36
C ASP A 28 1.35 -11.29 -10.05
N ARG A 29 1.06 -12.59 -9.88
CA ARG A 29 -0.28 -13.07 -9.53
C ARG A 29 -0.76 -12.50 -8.19
N ILE A 30 0.09 -12.50 -7.17
CA ILE A 30 -0.26 -11.95 -5.85
C ILE A 30 -0.47 -10.44 -5.94
N ALA A 31 0.39 -9.72 -6.66
CA ALA A 31 0.27 -8.27 -6.80
C ALA A 31 -1.02 -7.88 -7.51
N LEU A 32 -1.39 -8.59 -8.58
CA LEU A 32 -2.66 -8.40 -9.29
C LEU A 32 -3.86 -8.64 -8.37
N ASP A 33 -3.92 -9.77 -7.67
CA ASP A 33 -5.00 -10.07 -6.72
C ASP A 33 -5.13 -8.99 -5.63
N ARG A 34 -4.00 -8.50 -5.10
CA ARG A 34 -4.01 -7.43 -4.09
C ARG A 34 -4.41 -6.08 -4.66
N ALA A 35 -4.01 -5.76 -5.90
CA ALA A 35 -4.41 -4.54 -6.59
C ALA A 35 -5.91 -4.53 -6.88
N GLU A 36 -6.47 -5.62 -7.41
CA GLU A 36 -7.92 -5.76 -7.67
C GLU A 36 -8.73 -5.58 -6.38
N ASN A 37 -8.29 -6.21 -5.28
CA ASN A 37 -8.91 -6.03 -3.97
C ASN A 37 -8.83 -4.58 -3.46
N ALA A 38 -7.70 -3.90 -3.66
CA ALA A 38 -7.52 -2.50 -3.32
C ALA A 38 -8.39 -1.58 -4.18
N GLU A 39 -8.51 -1.86 -5.48
CA GLU A 39 -9.35 -1.12 -6.41
C GLU A 39 -10.83 -1.20 -6.05
N ALA A 40 -11.31 -2.40 -5.71
CA ALA A 40 -12.69 -2.60 -5.28
C ALA A 40 -13.00 -1.75 -4.03
N ARG A 41 -12.11 -1.78 -3.04
CA ARG A 41 -12.23 -0.96 -1.82
C ARG A 41 -12.19 0.53 -2.11
N LEU A 42 -11.27 0.96 -2.97
CA LEU A 42 -11.17 2.36 -3.37
C LEU A 42 -12.42 2.80 -4.13
N ALA A 43 -13.02 1.94 -4.95
CA ALA A 43 -14.26 2.20 -5.67
C ALA A 43 -15.48 2.38 -4.75
N GLU A 44 -15.59 1.61 -3.65
CA GLU A 44 -16.65 1.79 -2.66
C GLU A 44 -16.66 3.19 -2.03
N HIS A 45 -15.52 3.89 -2.05
CA HIS A 45 -15.34 5.19 -1.42
C HIS A 45 -15.13 6.36 -2.40
N ARG A 46 -14.85 6.07 -3.68
CA ARG A 46 -14.79 7.09 -4.75
C ARG A 46 -16.21 7.44 -5.17
N HIS A 47 -16.85 8.34 -4.43
CA HIS A 47 -17.97 9.07 -5.01
C HIS A 47 -17.52 10.23 -5.90
N ASP A 48 -16.31 10.82 -5.69
CA ASP A 48 -15.79 11.98 -6.48
C ASP A 48 -14.23 12.17 -6.42
N GLY A 49 -13.40 11.11 -6.36
CA GLY A 49 -11.93 11.24 -6.18
C GLY A 49 -11.05 10.68 -7.31
N ASP A 50 -9.94 11.35 -7.63
CA ASP A 50 -8.97 10.98 -8.69
C ASP A 50 -7.92 9.94 -8.27
N ALA A 51 -7.99 9.43 -7.03
CA ALA A 51 -7.07 8.41 -6.54
C ALA A 51 -7.21 7.11 -7.34
N GLN A 52 -6.10 6.43 -7.57
CA GLN A 52 -6.00 5.18 -8.33
C GLN A 52 -5.07 4.17 -7.67
N ILE A 53 -5.20 2.90 -8.05
CA ILE A 53 -4.26 1.84 -7.68
C ILE A 53 -3.37 1.56 -8.88
N SER A 54 -2.08 1.38 -8.64
CA SER A 54 -1.12 0.93 -9.65
C SER A 54 -0.23 -0.18 -9.11
N ILE A 55 0.41 -0.91 -10.02
CA ILE A 55 1.44 -1.90 -9.68
C ILE A 55 2.77 -1.43 -10.22
N ASP A 56 3.75 -1.32 -9.32
CA ASP A 56 5.14 -1.04 -9.66
C ASP A 56 5.98 -2.31 -9.54
N VAL A 57 6.87 -2.50 -10.51
CA VAL A 57 7.71 -3.68 -10.63
C VAL A 57 9.14 -3.35 -10.27
N GLY A 58 9.63 -3.95 -9.18
CA GLY A 58 11.05 -3.95 -8.82
C GLY A 58 11.79 -5.17 -9.35
N ASP A 59 13.10 -5.23 -9.12
CA ASP A 59 13.96 -6.35 -9.56
C ASP A 59 13.51 -7.71 -9.02
N ILE A 60 13.06 -7.75 -7.76
CA ILE A 60 12.63 -8.97 -7.06
C ILE A 60 11.31 -8.80 -6.33
N ASP A 61 10.70 -7.62 -6.43
CA ASP A 61 9.54 -7.19 -5.66
C ASP A 61 8.44 -6.70 -6.59
N ARG A 62 7.21 -6.70 -6.08
CA ARG A 62 6.05 -6.04 -6.67
C ARG A 62 5.40 -5.16 -5.61
N TYR A 63 5.08 -3.93 -5.98
CA TYR A 63 4.47 -2.95 -5.10
C TYR A 63 3.06 -2.65 -5.60
N VAL A 64 2.09 -2.63 -4.68
CA VAL A 64 0.75 -2.10 -4.94
C VAL A 64 0.72 -0.70 -4.34
N VAL A 65 0.46 0.29 -5.18
CA VAL A 65 0.59 1.71 -4.85
C VAL A 65 -0.78 2.37 -4.88
N LEU A 66 -1.08 3.16 -3.85
CA LEU A 66 -2.20 4.08 -3.85
C LEU A 66 -1.67 5.46 -4.27
N ASP A 67 -2.08 5.89 -5.45
CA ASP A 67 -1.67 7.14 -6.07
C ASP A 67 -2.84 8.13 -6.08
N ASP A 68 -2.59 9.38 -5.72
CA ASP A 68 -3.54 10.50 -5.78
C ASP A 68 -2.86 11.76 -6.34
N GLU A 69 -1.85 11.59 -7.19
CA GLU A 69 -1.09 12.70 -7.80
C GLU A 69 -1.96 13.60 -8.69
N ARG A 70 -3.00 13.04 -9.32
CA ARG A 70 -3.95 13.81 -10.13
C ARG A 70 -5.01 14.53 -9.29
N GLY A 71 -5.17 14.13 -8.03
CA GLY A 71 -6.13 14.69 -7.10
C GLY A 71 -5.51 15.69 -6.15
N LEU A 72 -5.73 15.50 -4.84
CA LEU A 72 -5.28 16.43 -3.81
C LEU A 72 -3.93 16.01 -3.19
N MET A 73 -3.23 15.07 -3.82
CA MET A 73 -2.03 14.41 -3.27
C MET A 73 -2.29 13.87 -1.85
N ALA A 74 -3.49 13.35 -1.65
CA ALA A 74 -4.04 13.01 -0.34
C ALA A 74 -3.98 11.51 -0.04
N ALA A 75 -3.24 10.70 -0.80
CA ALA A 75 -3.11 9.25 -0.61
C ALA A 75 -2.86 8.83 0.86
N LEU A 76 -2.01 9.57 1.58
CA LEU A 76 -1.78 9.33 3.02
C LEU A 76 -3.04 9.58 3.87
N SER A 77 -3.78 10.65 3.59
CA SER A 77 -5.04 10.93 4.29
C SER A 77 -6.13 9.93 3.93
N ILE A 78 -6.15 9.43 2.68
CA ILE A 78 -7.06 8.39 2.23
C ILE A 78 -6.77 7.08 2.97
N GLU A 79 -5.51 6.67 3.07
CA GLU A 79 -5.13 5.41 3.72
C GLU A 79 -5.25 5.47 5.25
N PHE A 80 -4.73 6.52 5.88
CA PHE A 80 -4.57 6.58 7.34
C PHE A 80 -5.54 7.53 8.05
N GLY A 81 -6.24 8.38 7.30
CA GLY A 81 -7.05 9.46 7.86
C GLY A 81 -6.21 10.64 8.30
N ARG A 82 -6.88 11.68 8.81
CA ARG A 82 -6.22 12.85 9.40
C ARG A 82 -6.99 13.34 10.62
N ALA A 83 -6.25 13.89 11.60
CA ALA A 83 -6.86 14.58 12.73
C ALA A 83 -7.46 15.92 12.29
N PRO A 84 -8.54 16.39 12.95
CA PRO A 84 -9.01 17.74 12.74
C PRO A 84 -7.95 18.76 13.19
N VAL A 85 -7.81 19.84 12.43
CA VAL A 85 -6.98 20.99 12.76
C VAL A 85 -7.93 22.13 13.14
N PRO A 86 -7.82 22.72 14.35
CA PRO A 86 -8.67 23.84 14.74
C PRO A 86 -8.37 25.07 13.88
N PRO A 87 -9.31 26.02 13.77
CA PRO A 87 -9.08 27.31 13.14
C PRO A 87 -7.86 28.04 13.71
N THR A 88 -7.12 28.71 12.83
CA THR A 88 -6.02 29.62 13.17
C THR A 88 -6.21 30.95 12.45
N GLU A 89 -5.47 32.01 12.81
CA GLU A 89 -5.53 33.29 12.10
C GLU A 89 -5.26 33.11 10.60
N ASP A 90 -4.32 32.24 10.24
CA ASP A 90 -3.97 31.90 8.86
C ASP A 90 -4.93 30.90 8.18
N ASN A 91 -5.84 30.26 8.94
CA ASN A 91 -6.81 29.29 8.42
C ASN A 91 -8.10 29.32 9.26
N PRO A 92 -9.01 30.28 9.02
CA PRO A 92 -10.17 30.52 9.87
C PRO A 92 -11.20 29.38 9.87
N ASP A 93 -11.17 28.49 8.88
CA ASP A 93 -12.09 27.35 8.79
C ASP A 93 -11.53 26.07 9.42
N GLY A 94 -10.24 26.07 9.78
CA GLY A 94 -9.56 24.86 10.24
C GLY A 94 -9.52 23.77 9.15
N ARG A 95 -9.35 22.51 9.55
CA ARG A 95 -9.54 21.35 8.65
C ARG A 95 -10.30 20.27 9.39
N ALA A 96 -11.39 19.79 8.79
CA ALA A 96 -12.11 18.64 9.32
C ALA A 96 -11.22 17.39 9.33
N GLY A 97 -11.39 16.60 10.39
CA GLY A 97 -10.78 15.27 10.49
C GLY A 97 -11.43 14.31 9.50
N MET A 98 -10.69 13.27 9.14
CA MET A 98 -11.14 12.23 8.22
C MET A 98 -10.73 10.86 8.76
N GLU A 99 -11.63 9.89 8.72
CA GLU A 99 -11.25 8.50 8.98
C GLU A 99 -10.51 7.93 7.76
N GLY A 100 -9.43 7.19 8.01
CA GLY A 100 -8.69 6.50 6.95
C GLY A 100 -9.44 5.27 6.47
N LEU A 101 -9.52 5.12 5.16
CA LEU A 101 -10.18 4.01 4.49
C LEU A 101 -9.41 2.70 4.64
N GLY A 102 -8.08 2.76 4.81
CA GLY A 102 -7.25 1.56 4.93
C GLY A 102 -7.24 0.70 3.66
N VAL A 103 -7.31 1.33 2.49
CA VAL A 103 -7.42 0.67 1.17
C VAL A 103 -6.34 -0.40 0.99
N LEU A 104 -5.07 -0.01 1.14
CA LEU A 104 -3.94 -0.93 0.96
C LEU A 104 -3.84 -1.90 2.13
N ARG A 105 -3.98 -1.40 3.37
CA ARG A 105 -3.85 -2.24 4.56
C ARG A 105 -4.83 -3.40 4.57
N ASP A 106 -6.09 -3.12 4.26
CA ASP A 106 -7.15 -4.11 4.28
C ASP A 106 -7.06 -5.04 3.06
N ALA A 107 -6.66 -4.53 1.89
CA ALA A 107 -6.37 -5.36 0.72
C ALA A 107 -5.23 -6.36 1.00
N MET A 108 -4.26 -5.97 1.82
CA MET A 108 -3.15 -6.83 2.27
C MET A 108 -3.51 -7.75 3.45
N GLY A 109 -4.74 -7.71 3.96
CA GLY A 109 -5.19 -8.53 5.09
C GLY A 109 -4.48 -8.18 6.41
N MET A 110 -3.92 -6.98 6.53
CA MET A 110 -3.23 -6.54 7.73
C MET A 110 -4.25 -6.11 8.80
N GLN A 111 -4.12 -6.63 10.01
CA GLN A 111 -5.03 -6.27 11.10
C GLN A 111 -4.90 -4.77 11.45
N ARG A 112 -6.04 -4.07 11.53
CA ARG A 112 -6.10 -2.72 12.11
C ARG A 112 -5.60 -2.79 13.54
N LYS A 113 -4.40 -2.23 13.82
CA LYS A 113 -3.94 -2.06 15.20
C LYS A 113 -4.99 -1.23 15.93
N PRO A 114 -5.61 -1.72 17.03
CA PRO A 114 -6.63 -0.96 17.74
C PRO A 114 -6.03 0.38 18.15
N ARG A 115 -6.77 1.48 17.89
CA ARG A 115 -6.35 2.81 18.30
C ARG A 115 -6.09 2.74 19.80
N ARG A 116 -4.84 2.96 20.22
CA ARG A 116 -4.50 3.05 21.65
C ARG A 116 -5.35 4.20 22.18
N GLY A 117 -6.36 3.86 22.97
CA GLY A 117 -7.39 4.80 23.40
C GLY A 117 -6.76 6.02 24.04
N ARG A 118 -7.21 7.20 23.60
CA ARG A 118 -7.22 8.40 24.44
C ARG A 118 -7.92 8.00 25.74
N ARG A 119 -7.16 7.91 26.83
CA ARG A 119 -7.68 8.18 28.17
C ARG A 119 -7.51 9.67 28.42
#